data_AF-A0A974DNW8-F1
#
_entry.id   AF-A0A974DNW8-F1
#
_cell.length_a   1.000
_cell.length_b   1.000
_cell.length_c   1.000
_cell.angle_alpha   90.00
_cell.angle_beta   90.00
_cell.angle_gamma   90.00
#
_symmetry.space_group_name_H-M   'P 1'
#
loop_
_entity.id
_entity.type
_entity.pdbx_description
1 polymer ?
#
loop_
_entity_poly.entity_id
_entity_poly.type
_entity_poly.pdbx_seq_one_letter_code
_entity_poly.pdbx_strand_id
1 'polypeptide(L)'
;MFITTYSKQFYKFKKIVQKYLPVLNGDEKLRKVMENGCGYVTQRARKLGNILLPSDVCDRTWLSTVGTYCCGATRCVTCSYMEKSSEFVSNSTNIRYNNKCYFNCNTTYVVYLLTCKKCNIQYVGSTSRNLKCRMRQHIHSIESLSNSTTRHFLECSDFDINNLKIQGIEKFYQSPRGSHKMSKLRHREAYWIFTLDTRQPRGLNFQFDVACYT
;
A
#
# COMPACT_ATOMS: atom_id res chain seq x y z
N MET A 1 -19.66 1.18 12.14
CA MET A 1 -19.92 0.16 11.10
C MET A 1 -18.91 -0.97 11.26
N PHE A 2 -19.39 -2.19 11.42
CA PHE A 2 -18.57 -3.39 11.64
C PHE A 2 -18.50 -4.21 10.34
N ILE A 3 -17.29 -4.41 9.81
CA ILE A 3 -17.07 -5.09 8.53
C ILE A 3 -16.35 -6.41 8.78
N THR A 4 -16.93 -7.52 8.34
CA THR A 4 -16.32 -8.86 8.46
C THR A 4 -16.37 -9.60 7.14
N THR A 5 -15.53 -10.62 6.97
CA THR A 5 -15.73 -11.58 5.88
C THR A 5 -16.88 -12.52 6.25
N TYR A 6 -17.73 -12.85 5.27
CA TYR A 6 -18.88 -13.74 5.50
C TYR A 6 -18.41 -15.09 6.02
N SER A 7 -18.94 -15.47 7.17
CA SER A 7 -18.75 -16.77 7.82
C SER A 7 -20.13 -17.28 8.27
N LYS A 8 -20.33 -18.60 8.29
CA LYS A 8 -21.55 -19.21 8.84
C LYS A 8 -21.78 -18.81 10.31
N GLN A 9 -20.72 -18.42 11.01
CA GLN A 9 -20.78 -17.96 12.40
C GLN A 9 -21.10 -16.46 12.55
N PHE A 10 -21.25 -15.72 11.46
CA PHE A 10 -21.49 -14.28 11.48
C PHE A 10 -22.71 -13.90 12.33
N TYR A 11 -23.79 -14.68 12.26
CA TYR A 11 -24.98 -14.42 13.08
C TYR A 11 -24.74 -14.62 14.59
N LYS A 12 -23.90 -15.60 14.96
CA LYS A 12 -23.49 -15.79 16.37
C LYS A 12 -22.65 -14.61 16.85
N PHE A 13 -21.71 -14.17 16.02
CA PHE A 13 -20.88 -13.01 16.30
C PHE A 13 -21.72 -11.71 16.42
N LYS A 14 -22.64 -11.47 15.48
CA LYS A 14 -23.57 -10.34 15.51
C LYS A 14 -24.38 -10.32 16.81
N LYS A 15 -24.89 -11.47 17.27
CA LYS A 15 -25.60 -11.60 18.56
C LYS A 15 -24.70 -11.22 19.74
N ILE A 16 -23.45 -11.69 19.75
CA ILE A 16 -22.49 -11.35 20.82
C ILE A 16 -22.24 -9.84 20.84
N VAL A 17 -21.93 -9.24 19.69
CA VAL A 17 -21.66 -7.80 19.61
C VAL A 17 -22.89 -7.01 20.03
N GLN A 18 -24.10 -7.37 19.60
CA GLN A 18 -25.33 -6.71 20.04
C GLN A 18 -25.57 -6.83 21.55
N LYS A 19 -25.25 -7.99 22.15
CA LYS A 19 -25.40 -8.22 23.59
C LYS A 19 -24.49 -7.31 24.42
N TYR A 20 -23.25 -7.10 23.99
CA TYR A 20 -22.27 -6.31 24.73
C TYR A 20 -22.16 -4.86 24.25
N LEU A 21 -22.85 -4.48 23.17
CA LEU A 21 -22.87 -3.11 22.65
C LEU A 21 -23.28 -2.06 23.71
N PRO A 22 -24.27 -2.32 24.58
CA PRO A 22 -24.69 -1.35 25.60
C PRO A 22 -23.60 -0.99 26.61
N VAL A 23 -22.54 -1.79 26.76
CA VAL A 23 -21.38 -1.47 27.63
C VAL A 23 -20.73 -0.15 27.19
N LEU A 24 -20.76 0.15 25.88
CA LEU A 24 -20.18 1.37 25.32
C LEU A 24 -21.03 2.62 25.60
N ASN A 25 -22.27 2.47 26.09
CA ASN A 25 -23.12 3.61 26.46
C ASN A 25 -22.67 4.29 27.77
N GLY A 26 -21.79 3.65 28.54
CA GLY A 26 -21.20 4.24 29.74
C GLY A 26 -20.26 5.42 29.44
N ASP A 27 -19.76 5.52 28.21
CA ASP A 27 -18.95 6.65 27.75
C ASP A 27 -19.81 7.61 26.93
N GLU A 28 -19.84 8.89 27.34
CA GLU A 28 -20.67 9.91 26.72
C GLU A 28 -20.30 10.20 25.25
N LYS A 29 -19.02 10.08 24.88
CA LYS A 29 -18.56 10.27 23.50
C LYS A 29 -18.98 9.10 22.63
N LEU A 30 -18.81 7.87 23.14
CA LEU A 30 -19.18 6.66 22.39
C LEU A 30 -20.69 6.54 22.23
N ARG A 31 -21.47 6.91 23.26
CA ARG A 31 -22.92 6.98 23.21
C ARG A 31 -23.41 7.83 22.03
N LYS A 32 -22.86 9.05 21.89
CA LYS A 32 -23.22 10.00 20.82
C LYS A 32 -22.89 9.48 19.43
N VAL A 33 -21.75 8.78 19.27
CA VAL A 33 -21.35 8.16 17.99
C VAL A 33 -22.22 6.95 17.63
N MET A 34 -22.77 6.26 18.63
CA MET A 34 -23.54 5.02 18.47
C MET A 34 -25.06 5.21 18.56
N GLU A 35 -25.56 6.44 18.59
CA GLU A 35 -27.01 6.76 18.64
C GLU A 35 -27.80 6.07 17.51
N ASN A 36 -27.21 5.97 16.31
CA ASN A 36 -27.82 5.29 15.15
C ASN A 36 -27.53 3.77 15.09
N GLY A 37 -26.94 3.21 16.16
CA GLY A 37 -26.53 1.82 16.26
C GLY A 37 -25.28 1.46 15.45
N CYS A 38 -24.93 0.18 15.46
CA CYS A 38 -23.81 -0.35 14.68
C CYS A 38 -24.32 -1.02 13.40
N GLY A 39 -24.03 -0.44 12.23
CA GLY A 39 -24.25 -1.12 10.95
C GLY A 39 -23.32 -2.32 10.79
N TYR A 40 -23.83 -3.45 10.32
CA TYR A 40 -23.04 -4.67 10.08
C TYR A 40 -23.00 -4.99 8.60
N VAL A 41 -21.80 -5.18 8.05
CA VAL A 41 -21.60 -5.51 6.64
C VAL A 41 -20.72 -6.76 6.54
N THR A 42 -21.15 -7.74 5.74
CA THR A 42 -20.33 -8.91 5.40
C THR A 42 -19.79 -8.77 4.00
N GLN A 43 -18.47 -8.87 3.85
CA GLN A 43 -17.82 -9.05 2.56
C GLN A 43 -17.95 -10.51 2.10
N ARG A 44 -18.00 -10.74 0.79
CA ARG A 44 -18.14 -12.08 0.21
C ARG A 44 -17.05 -13.03 0.72
N ALA A 45 -17.44 -14.25 1.10
CA ALA A 45 -16.49 -15.31 1.45
C ALA A 45 -15.55 -15.61 0.27
N ARG A 46 -14.28 -15.90 0.57
CA ARG A 46 -13.32 -16.32 -0.46
C ARG A 46 -13.79 -17.65 -1.05
N LYS A 47 -13.94 -17.72 -2.37
CA LYS A 47 -14.25 -18.98 -3.07
C LYS A 47 -13.04 -19.91 -3.00
N LEU A 48 -13.26 -21.22 -3.14
CA LEU A 48 -12.19 -22.21 -3.24
C LEU A 48 -11.16 -21.82 -4.33
N GLY A 49 -11.63 -21.33 -5.48
CA GLY A 49 -10.75 -20.79 -6.52
C GLY A 49 -9.87 -19.62 -6.06
N ASN A 50 -10.34 -18.73 -5.18
CA ASN A 50 -9.52 -17.64 -4.63
C ASN A 50 -8.46 -18.14 -3.64
N ILE A 51 -8.68 -19.31 -3.04
CA ILE A 51 -7.79 -19.94 -2.07
C ILE A 51 -6.75 -20.80 -2.80
N LEU A 52 -7.19 -21.62 -3.76
CA LEU A 52 -6.38 -22.59 -4.48
C LEU A 52 -5.63 -21.98 -5.68
N LEU A 53 -6.21 -20.98 -6.35
CA LEU A 53 -5.59 -20.24 -7.46
C LEU A 53 -5.77 -18.73 -7.23
N PRO A 54 -4.91 -18.11 -6.41
CA PRO A 54 -4.87 -16.66 -6.32
C PRO A 54 -4.77 -16.08 -7.74
N SER A 55 -5.64 -15.14 -8.09
CA SER A 55 -5.67 -14.57 -9.44
C SER A 55 -4.39 -13.80 -9.80
N ASP A 56 -3.57 -13.48 -8.80
CA ASP A 56 -2.28 -12.79 -8.92
C ASP A 56 -1.18 -13.62 -8.25
N VAL A 57 -1.01 -14.87 -8.68
CA VAL A 57 0.23 -15.58 -8.34
C VAL A 57 1.36 -14.80 -9.01
N CYS A 58 2.33 -14.39 -8.20
CA CYS A 58 3.56 -13.86 -8.76
C CYS A 58 4.17 -14.97 -9.60
N ASP A 59 4.25 -14.77 -10.91
CA ASP A 59 4.80 -15.76 -11.83
C ASP A 59 6.12 -16.21 -11.23
N ARG A 60 6.17 -17.47 -10.77
CA ARG A 60 7.41 -18.00 -10.20
C ARG A 60 8.30 -18.17 -11.40
N THR A 61 9.10 -17.15 -11.69
CA THR A 61 10.23 -17.30 -12.58
C THR A 61 11.04 -18.50 -12.11
N TRP A 62 11.78 -19.14 -13.01
CA TRP A 62 12.67 -20.25 -12.67
C TRP A 62 13.62 -19.91 -11.50
N LEU A 63 13.90 -18.62 -11.29
CA LEU A 63 14.43 -18.07 -10.04
C LEU A 63 13.33 -17.87 -8.98
N SER A 64 13.49 -18.54 -7.84
CA SER A 64 12.73 -18.36 -6.60
C SER A 64 13.05 -17.05 -5.86
N THR A 65 13.66 -16.08 -6.54
CA THR A 65 14.13 -14.83 -5.96
C THR A 65 12.96 -13.87 -5.78
N VAL A 66 12.80 -13.34 -4.56
CA VAL A 66 11.77 -12.35 -4.21
C VAL A 66 12.42 -11.12 -3.60
N GLY A 67 11.80 -9.96 -3.79
CA GLY A 67 12.31 -8.69 -3.29
C GLY A 67 12.56 -7.65 -4.37
N THR A 68 13.09 -6.51 -3.94
CA THR A 68 13.47 -5.39 -4.80
C THR A 68 14.94 -5.51 -5.20
N TYR A 69 15.25 -5.34 -6.49
CA TYR A 69 16.60 -5.44 -7.05
C TYR A 69 16.84 -4.44 -8.17
N CYS A 70 18.07 -3.94 -8.27
CA CYS A 70 18.49 -3.09 -9.38
C CYS A 70 18.39 -3.86 -10.71
N CYS A 71 18.03 -3.16 -11.81
CA CYS A 71 17.84 -3.78 -13.12
C CYS A 71 19.14 -4.12 -13.88
N GLY A 72 20.31 -3.85 -13.31
CA GLY A 72 21.62 -4.12 -13.93
C GLY A 72 22.06 -3.15 -15.04
N ALA A 73 21.19 -2.24 -15.49
CA ALA A 73 21.56 -1.25 -16.50
C ALA A 73 22.49 -0.17 -15.91
N THR A 74 23.63 0.06 -16.59
CA THR A 74 24.70 0.98 -16.16
C THR A 74 24.25 2.43 -16.01
N ARG A 75 23.32 2.90 -16.85
CA ARG A 75 22.81 4.28 -16.86
C ARG A 75 21.45 4.45 -16.18
N CYS A 76 21.00 3.48 -15.38
CA CYS A 76 19.70 3.58 -14.72
C CYS A 76 19.78 4.39 -13.43
N VAL A 77 19.35 5.67 -13.49
CA VAL A 77 19.28 6.58 -12.34
C VAL A 77 18.49 6.01 -11.17
N THR A 78 17.40 5.27 -11.44
CA THR A 78 16.58 4.65 -10.40
C THR A 78 17.33 3.60 -9.59
N CYS A 79 18.32 2.92 -10.18
CA CYS A 79 19.11 1.91 -9.47
C CYS A 79 19.92 2.52 -8.31
N SER A 80 20.32 3.79 -8.39
CA SER A 80 21.08 4.47 -7.33
C SER A 80 20.29 4.62 -6.03
N TYR A 81 18.97 4.65 -6.10
CA TYR A 81 18.07 4.86 -4.96
C TYR A 81 17.26 3.61 -4.57
N MET A 82 17.47 2.49 -5.28
CA MET A 82 16.78 1.22 -5.01
C MET A 82 17.49 0.45 -3.91
N GLU A 83 16.73 0.05 -2.87
CA GLU A 83 17.26 -0.77 -1.79
C GLU A 83 17.02 -2.25 -2.06
N LYS A 84 18.09 -3.03 -2.13
CA LYS A 84 17.99 -4.49 -2.27
C LYS A 84 17.39 -5.09 -1.02
N SER A 85 16.19 -5.65 -1.13
CA SER A 85 15.44 -6.09 0.05
C SER A 85 14.33 -7.08 -0.29
N SER A 86 14.26 -8.18 0.46
CA SER A 86 13.16 -9.15 0.42
C SER A 86 11.99 -8.73 1.32
N GLU A 87 12.14 -7.67 2.10
CA GLU A 87 11.16 -7.23 3.09
C GLU A 87 11.04 -5.71 3.12
N PHE A 88 9.90 -5.22 3.59
CA PHE A 88 9.70 -3.81 3.90
C PHE A 88 9.01 -3.66 5.26
N VAL A 89 9.26 -2.53 5.90
CA VAL A 89 8.75 -2.24 7.25
C VAL A 89 7.95 -0.96 7.20
N SER A 90 6.77 -0.95 7.81
CA SER A 90 6.03 0.29 8.07
C SER A 90 6.71 1.03 9.21
N ASN A 91 7.12 2.28 8.97
CA ASN A 91 7.70 3.10 10.04
C ASN A 91 6.65 3.50 11.09
N SER A 92 5.41 3.76 10.65
CA SER A 92 4.32 4.16 11.55
C SER A 92 3.84 3.03 12.47
N THR A 93 3.76 1.80 11.95
CA THR A 93 3.21 0.65 12.70
C THR A 93 4.28 -0.33 13.21
N ASN A 94 5.53 -0.20 12.76
CA ASN A 94 6.64 -1.12 13.03
C ASN A 94 6.40 -2.58 12.59
N ILE A 95 5.42 -2.82 11.71
CA ILE A 95 5.12 -4.15 11.17
C ILE A 95 6.03 -4.43 9.97
N ARG A 96 6.62 -5.64 9.94
CA ARG A 96 7.43 -6.15 8.82
C ARG A 96 6.58 -6.97 7.85
N TYR A 97 6.84 -6.80 6.57
CA TYR A 97 6.14 -7.47 5.48
C TYR A 97 7.14 -8.10 4.51
N ASN A 98 6.89 -9.35 4.14
CA ASN A 98 7.71 -10.08 3.17
C ASN A 98 7.22 -9.83 1.76
N ASN A 99 8.15 -9.49 0.86
CA ASN A 99 7.87 -9.34 -0.56
C ASN A 99 7.51 -10.70 -1.15
N LYS A 100 6.37 -10.76 -1.82
CA LYS A 100 5.88 -11.98 -2.49
C LYS A 100 6.38 -12.11 -3.92
N CYS A 101 7.07 -11.08 -4.41
CA CYS A 101 7.36 -10.87 -5.81
C CYS A 101 8.77 -10.33 -6.01
N TYR A 102 9.33 -10.59 -7.18
CA TYR A 102 10.52 -9.91 -7.68
C TYR A 102 10.15 -8.55 -8.31
N PHE A 103 10.87 -7.51 -7.91
CA PHE A 103 10.74 -6.15 -8.41
C PHE A 103 12.08 -5.63 -8.93
N ASN A 104 12.05 -4.98 -10.08
CA ASN A 104 13.16 -4.19 -10.58
C ASN A 104 12.67 -2.91 -11.24
N CYS A 105 13.61 -2.10 -11.75
CA CYS A 105 13.31 -0.82 -12.38
C CYS A 105 12.41 -0.94 -13.64
N ASN A 106 12.35 -2.12 -14.26
CA ASN A 106 11.53 -2.39 -15.43
C ASN A 106 10.14 -2.96 -15.08
N THR A 107 9.87 -3.29 -13.82
CA THR A 107 8.57 -3.79 -13.39
C THR A 107 7.46 -2.78 -13.68
N THR A 108 6.34 -3.25 -14.25
CA THR A 108 5.13 -2.48 -14.53
C THR A 108 3.99 -2.91 -13.59
N TYR A 109 2.96 -2.08 -13.46
CA TYR A 109 1.79 -2.35 -12.59
C TYR A 109 2.19 -2.71 -11.16
N VAL A 110 2.92 -1.79 -10.54
CA VAL A 110 3.54 -1.95 -9.24
C VAL A 110 3.01 -0.89 -8.28
N VAL A 111 2.72 -1.32 -7.06
CA VAL A 111 2.64 -0.43 -5.89
C VAL A 111 4.03 -0.40 -5.28
N TYR A 112 4.54 0.79 -5.04
CA TYR A 112 5.87 1.05 -4.53
C TYR A 112 5.80 1.89 -3.24
N LEU A 113 6.87 1.81 -2.47
CA LEU A 113 7.10 2.53 -1.22
C LEU A 113 8.33 3.41 -1.39
N LEU A 114 8.18 4.70 -1.11
CA LEU A 114 9.29 5.63 -0.96
C LEU A 114 9.49 5.89 0.54
N THR A 115 10.73 5.93 0.99
CA THR A 115 11.07 6.27 2.37
C THR A 115 12.15 7.35 2.37
N CYS A 116 11.98 8.38 3.20
CA CYS A 116 13.06 9.32 3.50
C CYS A 116 13.96 8.71 4.57
N LYS A 117 15.25 8.50 4.28
CA LYS A 117 16.21 7.89 5.22
C LYS A 117 16.52 8.78 6.44
N LYS A 118 16.32 10.10 6.35
CA LYS A 118 16.64 11.05 7.43
C LYS A 118 15.56 11.07 8.53
N CYS A 119 14.28 11.08 8.15
CA CYS A 119 13.15 11.14 9.09
C CYS A 119 12.30 9.86 9.14
N ASN A 120 12.58 8.88 8.28
CA ASN A 120 11.85 7.62 8.13
C ASN A 120 10.37 7.75 7.75
N ILE A 121 9.93 8.94 7.29
CA ILE A 121 8.56 9.13 6.80
C ILE A 121 8.41 8.47 5.43
N GLN A 122 7.24 7.86 5.21
CA GLN A 122 6.97 6.99 4.07
C GLN A 122 5.87 7.54 3.14
N TYR A 123 5.97 7.20 1.85
CA TYR A 123 4.98 7.47 0.81
C TYR A 123 4.67 6.18 0.05
N VAL A 124 3.38 5.88 -0.14
CA VAL A 124 2.92 4.79 -1.01
C VAL A 124 2.40 5.38 -2.30
N GLY A 125 2.80 4.82 -3.44
CA GLY A 125 2.23 5.19 -4.72
C GLY A 125 2.10 3.99 -5.65
N SER A 126 1.32 4.15 -6.72
CA SER A 126 1.21 3.14 -7.77
C SER A 126 1.63 3.63 -9.15
N THR A 127 1.97 2.69 -10.04
CA THR A 127 2.20 3.00 -11.46
C THR A 127 1.87 1.82 -12.36
N SER A 128 1.19 2.08 -13.48
CA SER A 128 0.99 1.12 -14.57
C SER A 128 2.20 1.05 -15.52
N ARG A 129 3.00 2.12 -15.59
CA ARG A 129 4.23 2.23 -16.38
C ARG A 129 5.40 1.53 -15.69
N ASN A 130 6.56 1.46 -16.34
CA ASN A 130 7.77 0.96 -15.69
C ASN A 130 8.13 1.82 -14.48
N LEU A 131 8.54 1.16 -13.39
CA LEU A 131 8.94 1.81 -12.15
C LEU A 131 9.97 2.92 -12.40
N LYS A 132 10.99 2.68 -13.24
CA LYS A 132 12.01 3.67 -13.60
C LYS A 132 11.45 4.98 -14.15
N CYS A 133 10.38 4.92 -14.94
CA CYS A 133 9.77 6.10 -15.55
C CYS A 133 9.07 6.94 -14.47
N ARG A 134 8.34 6.27 -13.55
CA ARG A 134 7.66 6.95 -12.44
C ARG A 134 8.66 7.54 -11.44
N MET A 135 9.76 6.83 -11.18
CA MET A 135 10.81 7.30 -10.26
C MET A 135 11.57 8.49 -10.84
N ARG A 136 11.87 8.51 -12.14
CA ARG A 136 12.45 9.68 -12.79
C ARG A 136 11.56 10.91 -12.68
N GLN A 137 10.25 10.75 -12.82
CA GLN A 137 9.31 11.86 -12.62
C GLN A 137 9.35 12.39 -11.19
N HIS A 138 9.37 11.51 -10.19
CA HIS A 138 9.52 11.93 -8.79
C HIS A 138 10.84 12.65 -8.56
N ILE A 139 11.97 12.10 -9.02
CA ILE A 139 13.30 12.73 -8.89
C ILE A 139 13.30 14.11 -9.53
N HIS A 140 12.81 14.23 -10.76
CA HIS A 140 12.74 15.51 -11.46
C HIS A 140 11.81 16.50 -10.74
N SER A 141 10.68 16.06 -10.21
CA SER A 141 9.81 16.92 -9.40
C SER A 141 10.47 17.38 -8.09
N ILE A 142 11.40 16.59 -7.53
CA ILE A 142 12.19 16.98 -6.34
C ILE A 142 13.15 18.10 -6.73
N GLU A 143 13.88 17.93 -7.84
CA GLU A 143 14.78 18.95 -8.38
C GLU A 143 14.03 20.23 -8.79
N SER A 144 12.82 20.10 -9.33
CA SER A 144 12.03 21.20 -9.89
C SER A 144 11.05 21.87 -8.92
N LEU A 145 11.02 21.50 -7.63
CA LEU A 145 10.17 22.10 -6.59
C LEU A 145 8.64 22.07 -6.83
N SER A 146 8.13 21.13 -7.64
CA SER A 146 6.76 21.23 -8.19
C SER A 146 5.65 20.65 -7.31
N ASN A 147 5.94 19.75 -6.37
CA ASN A 147 4.92 19.03 -5.59
C ASN A 147 5.12 19.11 -4.06
N SER A 148 4.10 18.71 -3.32
CA SER A 148 4.08 18.77 -1.86
C SER A 148 4.78 17.57 -1.20
N THR A 149 4.76 16.38 -1.82
CA THR A 149 5.66 15.26 -1.45
C THR A 149 7.12 15.61 -1.66
N THR A 150 7.42 16.44 -2.66
CA THR A 150 8.79 16.87 -2.97
C THR A 150 9.29 17.95 -2.02
N ARG A 151 8.40 18.81 -1.51
CA ARG A 151 8.73 19.79 -0.47
C ARG A 151 9.31 19.14 0.79
N HIS A 152 8.76 18.01 1.22
CA HIS A 152 9.32 17.30 2.38
C HIS A 152 10.76 16.84 2.15
N PHE A 153 11.06 16.26 0.98
CA PHE A 153 12.44 15.85 0.68
C PHE A 153 13.40 17.05 0.55
N LEU A 154 12.89 18.25 0.28
CA LEU A 154 13.71 19.46 0.23
C LEU A 154 13.98 20.01 1.63
N GLU A 155 12.93 20.18 2.43
CA GLU A 155 13.00 20.70 3.79
C GLU A 155 13.71 19.73 4.75
N CYS A 156 13.45 18.43 4.59
CA CYS A 156 14.02 17.44 5.47
C CYS A 156 15.47 17.13 5.10
N SER A 157 15.79 16.94 3.81
CA SER A 157 17.09 16.35 3.39
C SER A 157 18.16 17.35 2.98
N ASP A 158 18.00 18.65 3.21
CA ASP A 158 18.96 19.68 2.74
C ASP A 158 19.26 19.53 1.23
N PHE A 159 18.21 19.28 0.43
CA PHE A 159 18.30 19.00 -1.02
C PHE A 159 18.98 17.67 -1.42
N ASP A 160 19.36 16.81 -0.48
CA ASP A 160 20.03 15.55 -0.82
C ASP A 160 19.05 14.41 -1.16
N ILE A 161 18.91 14.14 -2.46
CA ILE A 161 18.10 13.06 -3.04
C ILE A 161 18.64 11.68 -2.63
N ASN A 162 19.90 11.55 -2.17
CA ASN A 162 20.46 10.27 -1.71
C ASN A 162 19.73 9.70 -0.48
N ASN A 163 18.97 10.54 0.22
CA ASN A 163 18.09 10.12 1.31
C ASN A 163 16.80 9.44 0.82
N LEU A 164 16.55 9.36 -0.49
CA LEU A 164 15.43 8.63 -1.04
C LEU A 164 15.73 7.12 -1.08
N LYS A 165 14.84 6.34 -0.49
CA LYS A 165 14.83 4.88 -0.57
C LYS A 165 13.60 4.40 -1.35
N ILE A 166 13.81 3.56 -2.36
CA ILE A 166 12.75 3.03 -3.23
C ILE A 166 12.64 1.51 -3.04
N GLN A 167 11.42 1.03 -2.80
CA GLN A 167 11.08 -0.40 -2.72
C GLN A 167 9.80 -0.71 -3.50
N GLY A 168 9.73 -1.85 -4.17
CA GLY A 168 8.47 -2.41 -4.69
C GLY A 168 7.79 -3.27 -3.62
N ILE A 169 6.47 -3.11 -3.44
CA ILE A 169 5.72 -3.84 -2.38
C ILE A 169 4.69 -4.81 -2.93
N GLU A 170 4.04 -4.50 -4.06
CA GLU A 170 3.07 -5.39 -4.70
C GLU A 170 3.06 -5.23 -6.22
N LYS A 171 2.97 -6.34 -6.96
CA LYS A 171 2.95 -6.38 -8.43
C LYS A 171 1.69 -7.07 -8.91
N PHE A 172 1.09 -6.56 -9.99
CA PHE A 172 -0.09 -7.15 -10.61
C PHE A 172 0.22 -7.70 -12.00
N TYR A 173 -0.09 -8.97 -12.20
CA TYR A 173 -0.02 -9.64 -13.50
C TYR A 173 -1.35 -9.47 -14.24
N GLN A 174 -1.32 -9.57 -15.56
CA GLN A 174 -2.56 -9.64 -16.34
C GLN A 174 -3.18 -11.01 -16.08
N SER A 175 -4.39 -11.03 -15.52
CA SER A 175 -5.18 -12.26 -15.56
C SER A 175 -5.64 -12.47 -17.01
N PRO A 176 -5.60 -13.71 -17.54
CA PRO A 176 -6.16 -14.02 -18.86
C PRO A 176 -7.65 -13.66 -19.01
N ARG A 177 -8.35 -13.39 -17.90
CA ARG A 177 -9.80 -13.18 -17.85
C ARG A 177 -10.22 -11.70 -17.85
N GLY A 178 -9.34 -10.78 -18.23
CA GLY A 178 -9.74 -9.41 -18.59
C GLY A 178 -10.23 -8.51 -17.44
N SER A 179 -9.74 -8.67 -16.21
CA SER A 179 -10.11 -7.76 -15.12
C SER A 179 -9.54 -6.34 -15.31
N HIS A 180 -10.28 -5.29 -14.91
CA HIS A 180 -9.82 -3.90 -14.86
C HIS A 180 -8.59 -3.72 -13.94
N LYS A 181 -7.40 -3.95 -14.50
CA LYS A 181 -6.11 -3.95 -13.81
C LYS A 181 -5.82 -2.62 -13.10
N MET A 182 -6.25 -1.52 -13.69
CA MET A 182 -6.10 -0.17 -13.12
C MET A 182 -6.91 0.00 -11.84
N SER A 183 -8.18 -0.38 -11.81
CA SER A 183 -9.02 -0.26 -10.61
C SER A 183 -8.46 -1.08 -9.45
N LYS A 184 -7.96 -2.28 -9.75
CA LYS A 184 -7.30 -3.14 -8.76
C LYS A 184 -6.01 -2.53 -8.24
N LEU A 185 -5.16 -1.99 -9.12
CA LEU A 185 -3.92 -1.31 -8.74
C LEU A 185 -4.21 -0.15 -7.77
N ARG A 186 -5.19 0.70 -8.11
CA ARG A 186 -5.57 1.86 -7.28
C ARG A 186 -6.23 1.45 -5.95
N HIS A 187 -7.05 0.40 -5.96
CA HIS A 187 -7.60 -0.16 -4.72
C HIS A 187 -6.49 -0.68 -3.79
N ARG A 188 -5.46 -1.31 -4.36
CA ARG A 188 -4.34 -1.87 -3.58
C ARG A 188 -3.37 -0.80 -3.12
N GLU A 189 -3.20 0.28 -3.87
CA GLU A 189 -2.54 1.51 -3.42
C GLU A 189 -3.23 2.07 -2.17
N ALA A 190 -4.56 2.28 -2.22
CA ALA A 190 -5.33 2.74 -1.07
C ALA A 190 -5.17 1.80 0.13
N TYR A 191 -5.28 0.48 -0.10
CA TYR A 191 -5.06 -0.52 0.95
C TYR A 191 -3.69 -0.34 1.63
N TRP A 192 -2.60 -0.17 0.88
CA TRP A 192 -1.27 0.00 1.46
C TRP A 192 -1.07 1.35 2.14
N ILE A 193 -1.67 2.43 1.61
CA ILE A 193 -1.67 3.74 2.28
C ILE A 193 -2.27 3.63 3.70
N PHE A 194 -3.40 2.94 3.83
CA PHE A 194 -4.03 2.71 5.14
C PHE A 194 -3.25 1.72 6.00
N THR A 195 -2.74 0.63 5.41
CA THR A 195 -2.05 -0.44 6.15
C THR A 195 -0.71 0.03 6.71
N LEU A 196 0.01 0.86 5.97
CA LEU A 196 1.31 1.40 6.38
C LEU A 196 1.19 2.75 7.11
N ASP A 197 -0.02 3.30 7.20
CA ASP A 197 -0.34 4.59 7.80
C ASP A 197 0.56 5.72 7.27
N THR A 198 0.61 5.83 5.93
CA THR A 198 1.46 6.81 5.23
C THR A 198 0.75 8.12 4.92
N ARG A 199 -0.40 8.39 5.56
CA ARG A 199 -1.11 9.66 5.42
C ARG A 199 -0.52 10.74 6.31
N GLN A 200 -0.57 11.99 5.84
CA GLN A 200 -0.23 13.14 6.69
C GLN A 200 -1.10 13.18 7.96
N PRO A 201 -0.53 13.52 9.12
CA PRO A 201 0.83 14.06 9.32
C PRO A 201 1.94 13.00 9.50
N ARG A 202 1.61 11.71 9.68
CA ARG A 202 2.61 10.65 9.98
C ARG A 202 3.33 10.11 8.73
N GLY A 203 2.77 10.36 7.55
CA GLY A 203 3.35 10.00 6.25
C GLY A 203 3.23 11.12 5.21
N LEU A 204 3.64 10.82 3.98
CA LEU A 204 3.70 11.79 2.88
C LEU A 204 2.48 11.78 1.94
N ASN A 205 1.57 10.81 2.05
CA ASN A 205 0.35 10.76 1.24
C ASN A 205 -0.66 11.82 1.71
N PHE A 206 -1.22 12.57 0.77
CA PHE A 206 -2.28 13.54 1.04
C PHE A 206 -3.62 12.85 1.27
N GLN A 207 -4.51 13.52 2.00
CA GLN A 207 -5.87 13.05 2.24
C GLN A 207 -6.65 12.81 0.94
N PHE A 208 -6.35 13.57 -0.13
CA PHE A 208 -6.99 13.46 -1.45
C PHE A 208 -6.37 12.38 -2.35
N ASP A 209 -5.21 11.80 -1.99
CA ASP A 209 -4.57 10.73 -2.77
C ASP A 209 -5.36 9.41 -2.70
N VAL A 210 -6.31 9.31 -1.76
CA VAL A 210 -7.17 8.14 -1.59
C VAL A 210 -8.54 8.42 -2.21
N ALA A 211 -8.69 8.12 -3.50
CA ALA A 211 -10.02 8.07 -4.10
C ALA A 211 -10.78 6.86 -3.53
N CYS A 212 -11.91 7.11 -2.86
CA CYS A 212 -12.84 6.07 -2.47
C CYS A 212 -13.51 5.49 -3.73
N TYR A 213 -13.04 4.33 -4.19
CA TYR A 213 -13.71 3.59 -5.25
C TYR A 213 -14.89 2.83 -4.63
N THR A 214 -16.10 3.33 -4.88
CA THR A 214 -17.39 2.66 -4.59
C THR A 214 -17.66 1.53 -5.57
#